data_AF-A0A2A8SFM7-F1
#
_entry.id   AF-A0A2A8SFM7-F1
#
_cell.length_a   1.000
_cell.length_b   1.000
_cell.length_c   1.000
_cell.angle_alpha   90.00
_cell.angle_beta   90.00
_cell.angle_gamma   90.00
#
_symmetry.space_group_name_H-M   'P 1'
#
loop_
_entity.id
_entity.type
_entity.pdbx_description
1 polymer ?
#
loop_
_entity_poly.entity_id
_entity_poly.type
_entity_poly.pdbx_seq_one_letter_code
_entity_poly.pdbx_strand_id
1 'polypeptide(L)' 'MQSLKSLKRDIILFFPLFVFNAVLFISKIIIDNDFSWIRALLTLACLYVWASSAIDIKSKNYKTK' A
#
# COMPACT_ATOMS: atom_id res chain seq x y z
N MET A 1 17.98 13.24 -1.15
CA MET A 1 16.91 14.10 -1.72
C MET A 1 16.04 13.39 -2.77
N GLN A 2 16.60 12.57 -3.66
CA GLN A 2 15.84 11.76 -4.65
C GLN A 2 14.91 10.69 -4.02
N SER A 3 15.34 10.02 -2.95
CA SER A 3 14.52 8.99 -2.28
C SER A 3 13.22 9.53 -1.70
N LEU A 4 13.24 10.74 -1.12
CA LEU A 4 12.07 11.39 -0.54
C LEU A 4 11.05 11.83 -1.61
N LYS A 5 11.53 12.22 -2.80
CA LYS A 5 10.69 12.60 -3.95
C LYS A 5 10.00 11.39 -4.58
N SER A 6 10.72 10.28 -4.75
CA SER A 6 10.14 9.01 -5.19
C SER A 6 9.08 8.53 -4.21
N LEU A 7 9.35 8.63 -2.92
CA LEU A 7 8.40 8.22 -1.91
C LEU A 7 7.12 9.04 -1.93
N LYS A 8 7.21 10.38 -1.97
CA LYS A 8 5.99 11.21 -2.03
C LYS A 8 5.11 10.80 -3.21
N ARG A 9 5.72 10.45 -4.34
CA ARG A 9 5.02 9.92 -5.51
C ARG A 9 4.43 8.54 -5.25
N ASP A 10 5.17 7.63 -4.62
CA ASP A 10 4.69 6.28 -4.32
C ASP A 10 3.56 6.31 -3.29
N ILE A 11 3.62 7.14 -2.25
CA ILE A 11 2.52 7.33 -1.30
C ILE A 11 1.32 7.96 -2.01
N ILE A 12 1.50 9.01 -2.81
CA ILE A 12 0.41 9.66 -3.55
C ILE A 12 -0.29 8.70 -4.53
N LEU A 13 0.44 7.77 -5.14
CA LEU A 13 -0.14 6.80 -6.07
C LEU A 13 -0.69 5.56 -5.36
N PHE A 14 0.10 4.91 -4.53
CA PHE A 14 -0.26 3.63 -3.92
C PHE A 14 -1.25 3.76 -2.77
N PHE A 15 -1.25 4.88 -2.03
CA PHE A 15 -2.21 5.06 -0.93
C PHE A 15 -3.67 5.13 -1.40
N PRO A 16 -4.07 6.01 -2.34
CA PRO A 16 -5.44 6.01 -2.84
C PRO A 16 -5.79 4.72 -3.59
N LEU A 17 -4.84 4.11 -4.31
CA LEU A 17 -5.06 2.82 -4.98
C LEU A 17 -5.34 1.69 -3.98
N PHE A 18 -4.63 1.70 -2.85
CA PHE A 18 -4.83 0.77 -1.75
C PHE A 18 -6.18 0.98 -1.09
N VAL A 19 -6.54 2.23 -0.74
CA VAL A 19 -7.84 2.54 -0.14
C VAL A 19 -8.99 2.12 -1.05
N PHE A 20 -8.90 2.41 -2.36
CA PHE A 20 -9.92 2.02 -3.33
C PHE A 20 -10.07 0.50 -3.45
N ASN A 21 -8.96 -0.24 -3.56
CA ASN A 21 -9.00 -1.70 -3.60
C ASN A 21 -9.52 -2.31 -2.30
N ALA A 22 -9.10 -1.79 -1.15
CA ALA A 22 -9.55 -2.26 0.16
C ALA A 22 -11.06 -2.05 0.34
N VAL A 23 -11.58 -0.89 -0.03
CA VAL A 23 -13.02 -0.60 0.01
C VAL A 23 -13.79 -1.55 -0.91
N LEU A 24 -13.35 -1.75 -2.15
CA LEU A 24 -14.01 -2.68 -3.07
C LEU A 24 -13.96 -4.13 -2.58
N PHE A 25 -12.85 -4.55 -1.98
CA PHE A 25 -12.69 -5.89 -1.43
C PHE A 25 -13.62 -6.12 -0.24
N ILE A 26 -13.68 -5.16 0.69
CA ILE A 26 -14.58 -5.21 1.84
C ILE A 26 -16.05 -5.17 1.40
N SER A 27 -16.42 -4.30 0.47
CA SER A 27 -17.78 -4.26 -0.08
C SER A 27 -18.19 -5.58 -0.71
N LYS A 28 -17.32 -6.24 -1.47
CA LYS A 28 -17.61 -7.56 -2.04
C LYS A 28 -17.79 -8.66 -1.00
N ILE A 29 -16.96 -8.66 0.05
CA ILE A 29 -17.12 -9.62 1.14
C ILE A 29 -18.43 -9.38 1.89
N ILE A 30 -18.81 -8.13 2.16
CA ILE A 30 -20.00 -7.82 2.95
C ILE A 30 -21.29 -8.00 2.14
N ILE A 31 -21.32 -7.54 0.89
CA ILE A 31 -22.55 -7.52 0.07
C ILE A 31 -22.75 -8.88 -0.62
N ASP A 32 -21.71 -9.41 -1.26
CA ASP A 32 -21.82 -10.59 -2.11
C ASP A 32 -21.40 -11.88 -1.38
N ASN A 33 -20.86 -11.78 -0.15
CA ASN A 33 -20.18 -12.87 0.56
C ASN A 33 -19.14 -13.61 -0.31
N ASP A 34 -18.59 -12.91 -1.30
CA ASP A 34 -17.68 -13.45 -2.32
C ASP A 34 -16.23 -13.20 -1.89
N PHE A 35 -15.67 -14.18 -1.20
CA PHE A 35 -14.27 -14.14 -0.79
C PHE A 35 -13.35 -14.61 -1.92
N SER A 36 -12.70 -13.65 -2.58
CA SER A 36 -11.71 -13.92 -3.62
C SER A 36 -10.29 -13.85 -3.05
N TRP A 37 -9.62 -15.01 -2.97
CA TRP A 37 -8.21 -15.13 -2.58
C TRP A 37 -7.27 -14.24 -3.42
N ILE A 38 -7.54 -14.09 -4.71
CA ILE A 38 -6.76 -13.24 -5.62
C ILE A 38 -6.81 -11.78 -5.18
N ARG A 39 -8.00 -11.28 -4.82
CA ARG A 39 -8.18 -9.89 -4.36
C ARG A 39 -7.58 -9.69 -2.97
N ALA A 40 -7.65 -10.70 -2.11
CA ALA A 40 -7.02 -10.68 -0.80
C ALA A 40 -5.49 -10.54 -0.93
N LEU A 41 -4.87 -11.38 -1.78
CA LEU A 41 -3.45 -11.32 -2.11
C LEU A 41 -3.05 -9.97 -2.72
N LEU A 42 -3.86 -9.42 -3.62
CA LEU A 42 -3.58 -8.13 -4.25
C LEU A 42 -3.57 -6.98 -3.23
N THR A 43 -4.52 -7.02 -2.29
CA THR A 43 -4.65 -6.02 -1.22
C THR A 43 -3.49 -6.12 -0.23
N LEU A 44 -3.09 -7.35 0.13
CA LEU A 44 -1.90 -7.61 0.95
C LEU A 44 -0.60 -7.17 0.26
N ALA A 45 -0.48 -7.41 -1.06
CA ALA A 45 0.69 -6.96 -1.83
C ALA A 45 0.80 -5.44 -1.86
N CYS A 46 -0.30 -4.71 -2.03
CA CYS A 46 -0.32 -3.24 -1.94
C CYS A 46 0.10 -2.76 -0.54
N LEU A 47 -0.39 -3.41 0.52
CA LEU A 47 0.02 -3.14 1.90
C LEU A 47 1.52 -3.35 2.13
N TYR A 48 2.06 -4.45 1.60
CA TYR A 48 3.48 -4.78 1.70
C TYR A 48 4.36 -3.76 0.97
N VAL A 49 3.99 -3.36 -0.25
CA VAL A 49 4.71 -2.31 -0.99
C VAL A 49 4.68 -1.01 -0.21
N TRP A 50 3.53 -0.63 0.33
CA TRP A 50 3.41 0.60 1.12
C TRP A 50 4.25 0.55 2.42
N ALA A 51 4.21 -0.56 3.15
CA ALA A 51 4.99 -0.75 4.38
C ALA A 51 6.51 -0.82 4.12
N SER A 52 6.94 -1.51 3.06
CA SER A 52 8.35 -1.58 2.67
C SER A 52 8.88 -0.22 2.23
N SER A 53 8.10 0.54 1.46
CA SER A 53 8.40 1.94 1.15
C SER A 53 8.51 2.79 2.43
N ALA A 54 7.62 2.59 3.41
CA ALA A 54 7.68 3.31 4.69
C ALA A 54 8.95 2.98 5.51
N ILE A 55 9.32 1.70 5.59
CA ILE A 55 10.51 1.21 6.32
C ILE A 55 11.81 1.69 5.67
N ASP A 56 11.90 1.65 4.34
CA ASP A 56 13.11 2.09 3.61
C ASP A 56 13.45 3.56 3.88
N ILE A 57 12.44 4.42 4.10
CA ILE A 57 12.67 5.82 4.50
C ILE A 57 13.14 5.91 5.94
N LYS A 58 12.52 5.15 6.85
CA LYS A 58 12.92 5.17 8.26
C LYS A 58 14.40 4.81 8.38
N SER A 59 14.83 3.80 7.62
CA SER A 59 16.23 3.40 7.47
C SER A 59 17.10 4.50 6.84
N LYS A 60 16.68 5.11 5.72
CA LYS A 60 17.44 6.17 5.03
C LYS A 60 17.56 7.48 5.81
N ASN A 61 16.54 7.89 6.55
CA ASN A 61 16.58 9.06 7.44
C ASN A 61 17.44 8.81 8.69
N TYR A 62 17.57 7.56 9.15
CA TYR A 62 18.43 7.21 10.29
C TYR A 62 19.92 7.19 9.93
N LYS A 63 20.28 6.86 8.68
CA LYS A 63 21.67 6.88 8.20
C LYS A 63 22.23 8.28 7.92
N THR A 64 21.39 9.31 7.94
CA THR A 64 21.79 10.72 7.80
C THR A 64 22.09 11.41 9.14
N LYS A 65 22.54 10.66 10.14
CA LYS A 65 23.03 11.19 11.42
C LYS A 65 24.44 10.72 11.68
#